data_AF-A0A524EPN7-F1
#
_entry.id   AF-A0A524EPN7-F1
#
_cell.length_a   1.000
_cell.length_b   1.000
_cell.length_c   1.000
_cell.angle_alpha   90.00
_cell.angle_beta   90.00
_cell.angle_gamma   90.00
#
_symmetry.space_group_name_H-M   'P 1'
#
loop_
_entity.id
_entity.type
_entity.pdbx_description
1 polymer ?
#
loop_
_entity_poly.entity_id
_entity_poly.type
_entity_poly.pdbx_seq_one_letter_code
_entity_poly.pdbx_strand_id
1 'polypeptide(L)'
;MGEVKIESGTSPEEDVFIRIANDVTQELLDAPSFEKFSEIYLKYYKDPGPGKFVKIELRKPITNLNRRGYARVPTLKLLIGAAR
;
A
#
# COMPACT_ATOMS: atom_id res chain seq x y z
N MET A 1 -0.70 -17.16 8.13
CA MET A 1 -1.06 -15.73 8.10
C MET A 1 -1.71 -15.42 9.43
N GLY A 2 -1.36 -14.31 10.09
CA GLY A 2 -1.94 -13.94 11.39
C GLY A 2 -3.39 -13.47 11.26
N GLU A 3 -4.11 -13.38 12.38
CA GLU A 3 -5.47 -12.86 12.41
C GLU A 3 -5.52 -11.40 11.96
N VAL A 4 -6.43 -11.11 11.03
CA VAL A 4 -6.70 -9.76 10.55
C VAL A 4 -7.69 -9.12 11.51
N LYS A 5 -7.30 -7.99 12.12
CA LYS A 5 -8.17 -7.19 12.99
C LYS A 5 -8.55 -5.89 12.29
N ILE A 6 -9.82 -5.56 12.27
CA ILE A 6 -10.35 -4.32 11.71
C ILE A 6 -10.80 -3.45 12.89
N GLU A 7 -10.19 -2.29 13.05
CA GLU A 7 -10.52 -1.34 14.11
C GLU A 7 -10.66 0.08 13.55
N SER A 8 -11.47 0.90 14.21
CA SER A 8 -11.62 2.32 13.92
C SER A 8 -10.72 3.13 14.86
N GLY A 9 -9.71 3.85 14.35
CA GLY A 9 -8.84 4.70 15.19
C GLY A 9 -7.44 4.92 14.60
N THR A 10 -6.63 5.71 15.31
CA THR A 10 -5.20 5.88 15.01
C THR A 10 -4.41 4.77 15.70
N SER A 11 -3.74 3.90 14.94
CA SER A 11 -2.85 2.90 15.53
C SER A 11 -1.43 3.49 15.69
N PRO A 12 -0.92 3.63 16.94
CA PRO A 12 0.38 4.25 17.19
C PRO A 12 1.58 3.35 16.84
N GLU A 13 1.36 2.06 16.60
CA GLU A 13 2.42 1.07 16.36
C GLU A 13 2.60 0.65 14.89
N GLU A 14 1.94 1.32 13.96
CA GLU A 14 2.00 0.96 12.55
C GLU A 14 3.42 1.16 11.98
N ASP A 15 3.97 0.09 11.41
CA ASP A 15 5.24 0.15 10.68
C ASP A 15 5.09 0.83 9.31
N VAL A 16 3.90 0.74 8.73
CA VAL A 16 3.53 1.25 7.40
C VAL A 16 2.10 1.78 7.48
N PHE A 17 1.89 3.01 7.00
CA PHE A 17 0.58 3.61 6.83
C PHE A 17 0.26 3.75 5.35
N ILE A 18 -0.86 3.17 4.90
CA ILE A 18 -1.32 3.24 3.50
C ILE A 18 -2.64 4.00 3.47
N ARG A 19 -2.68 5.10 2.72
CA ARG A 19 -3.90 5.88 2.48
C ARG A 19 -4.27 5.80 1.02
N ILE A 20 -5.53 5.48 0.74
CA ILE A 20 -6.06 5.37 -0.61
C ILE A 20 -7.24 6.32 -0.70
N ALA A 21 -7.33 7.10 -1.78
CA ALA A 21 -8.51 7.90 -2.03
C ALA A 21 -9.75 7.01 -2.27
N ASN A 22 -10.94 7.47 -1.88
CA ASN A 22 -12.17 6.67 -2.01
C ASN A 22 -12.43 6.24 -3.48
N ASP A 23 -12.28 7.17 -4.43
CA ASP A 23 -12.47 6.90 -5.85
C ASP A 23 -11.47 5.86 -6.38
N VAL A 24 -10.24 5.89 -5.88
CA VAL A 24 -9.20 4.90 -6.24
C VAL A 24 -9.45 3.57 -5.56
N THR A 25 -10.05 3.57 -4.37
CA THR A 25 -10.40 2.33 -3.65
C THR A 25 -11.40 1.51 -4.45
N GLN A 26 -12.43 2.15 -4.99
CA GLN A 26 -13.40 1.46 -5.84
C GLN A 26 -12.73 0.89 -7.10
N GLU A 27 -11.88 1.67 -7.78
CA GLU A 27 -11.14 1.21 -8.98
C GLU A 27 -10.21 0.02 -8.68
N LEU A 28 -9.60 0.00 -7.49
CA LEU A 28 -8.78 -1.13 -7.03
C LEU A 28 -9.63 -2.37 -6.69
N LEU A 29 -10.81 -2.20 -6.10
CA LEU A 29 -11.72 -3.30 -5.79
C LEU A 29 -12.34 -3.92 -7.04
N ASP A 30 -12.57 -3.11 -8.08
CA ASP A 30 -13.10 -3.55 -9.37
C ASP A 30 -12.04 -4.19 -10.27
N ALA A 31 -10.77 -4.23 -9.84
CA ALA A 31 -9.69 -4.83 -10.60
C ALA A 31 -9.91 -6.36 -10.75
N PRO A 32 -9.98 -6.90 -11.98
CA PRO A 32 -10.29 -8.31 -12.21
C PRO A 32 -9.13 -9.25 -11.91
N SER A 33 -7.92 -8.70 -11.68
CA SER A 33 -6.72 -9.48 -11.41
C SER A 33 -5.74 -8.68 -10.55
N PHE A 34 -4.82 -9.40 -9.90
CA PHE A 34 -3.74 -8.78 -9.12
C PHE A 34 -2.80 -7.92 -9.98
N GLU A 35 -2.59 -8.32 -11.24
CA GLU A 35 -1.81 -7.53 -12.20
C GLU A 35 -2.48 -6.18 -12.44
N LYS A 36 -3.80 -6.18 -12.69
CA LYS A 36 -4.52 -4.93 -12.93
C LYS A 36 -4.58 -4.04 -11.67
N PHE A 37 -4.79 -4.67 -10.51
CA PHE A 37 -4.69 -3.99 -9.23
C PHE A 37 -3.32 -3.30 -9.08
N SER A 38 -2.24 -4.01 -9.40
CA SER A 38 -0.87 -3.50 -9.25
C SER A 38 -0.60 -2.30 -10.17
N GLU A 39 -1.09 -2.34 -11.41
CA GLU A 39 -1.01 -1.21 -12.34
C GLU A 39 -1.72 0.04 -11.78
N ILE A 40 -2.96 -0.10 -11.33
CA ILE A 40 -3.77 1.00 -10.78
C ILE A 40 -3.10 1.56 -9.53
N TYR A 41 -2.67 0.68 -8.63
CA TYR A 41 -2.00 1.03 -7.38
C TYR A 41 -0.72 1.82 -7.64
N LEU A 42 0.14 1.34 -8.54
CA LEU A 42 1.40 1.99 -8.87
C LEU A 42 1.20 3.31 -9.63
N LYS A 43 0.20 3.39 -10.51
CA LYS A 43 -0.15 4.62 -11.22
C LYS A 43 -0.44 5.74 -10.23
N TYR A 44 -1.38 5.55 -9.31
CA TYR A 44 -1.78 6.60 -8.36
C TYR A 44 -0.80 6.79 -7.20
N TYR A 45 0.12 5.84 -6.98
CA TYR A 45 1.25 6.03 -6.08
C TYR A 45 2.33 6.94 -6.71
N LYS A 46 2.67 6.72 -7.99
CA LYS A 46 3.71 7.49 -8.70
C LYS A 46 3.24 8.88 -9.13
N ASP A 47 1.98 9.00 -9.55
CA ASP A 47 1.40 10.24 -10.06
C ASP A 47 0.10 10.57 -9.29
N PRO A 48 0.22 11.06 -8.05
CA PRO A 48 -0.94 11.41 -7.24
C PRO A 48 -1.60 12.71 -7.74
N GLY A 49 -2.90 12.65 -8.02
CA GLY A 49 -3.71 13.79 -8.42
C GLY A 49 -4.69 14.27 -7.34
N PRO A 50 -5.36 15.41 -7.54
CA PRO A 50 -6.44 15.87 -6.65
C PRO A 50 -7.52 14.79 -6.51
N GLY A 51 -7.76 14.30 -5.30
CA GLY A 51 -8.77 13.27 -5.03
C GLY A 51 -8.45 11.86 -5.55
N LYS A 52 -7.30 11.63 -6.20
CA LYS A 52 -6.89 10.31 -6.72
C LYS A 52 -5.44 10.00 -6.36
N PHE A 53 -5.25 9.27 -5.27
CA PHE A 53 -3.93 8.94 -4.77
C PHE A 53 -3.89 7.58 -4.07
N VAL A 54 -2.69 7.00 -4.08
CA VAL A 54 -2.24 6.01 -3.11
C VAL A 54 -1.02 6.61 -2.41
N LYS A 55 -1.10 6.83 -1.09
CA LYS A 55 0.03 7.34 -0.29
C LYS A 55 0.49 6.25 0.66
N ILE A 56 1.79 6.11 0.79
CA ILE A 56 2.40 5.13 1.68
C ILE A 56 3.49 5.82 2.47
N GLU A 57 3.37 5.74 3.79
CA GLU A 57 4.29 6.33 4.73
C GLU A 57 4.92 5.19 5.55
N LEU A 58 6.24 5.06 5.43
CA LEU A 58 7.01 4.11 6.21
C LEU A 58 7.47 4.81 7.50
N ARG A 59 7.08 4.31 8.67
CA ARG A 59 7.55 4.87 9.95
C ARG A 59 8.96 4.38 10.33
N LYS A 60 9.46 3.35 9.64
CA LYS A 60 10.79 2.79 9.81
C LYS A 60 11.47 2.65 8.46
N PRO A 61 12.82 2.67 8.39
CA PRO A 61 13.55 2.46 7.15
C PRO A 61 13.16 1.14 6.45
N ILE A 62 13.05 1.15 5.12
CA ILE A 62 12.63 -0.01 4.31
C ILE A 62 13.52 -1.25 4.54
N THR A 63 14.80 -1.06 4.85
CA THR A 63 15.74 -2.14 5.20
C THR A 63 15.33 -2.90 6.46
N ASN A 64 14.87 -2.18 7.49
CA ASN A 64 14.38 -2.78 8.73
C ASN A 64 13.05 -3.52 8.50
N LEU A 65 12.17 -2.95 7.67
CA LEU A 65 10.90 -3.58 7.30
C LEU A 65 11.14 -4.87 6.51
N ASN A 66 12.07 -4.86 5.54
CA ASN A 66 12.41 -6.03 4.74
C ASN A 66 12.94 -7.18 5.61
N ARG A 67 13.80 -6.90 6.60
CA ARG A 67 14.29 -7.89 7.58
C ARG A 67 13.16 -8.54 8.39
N ARG A 68 12.07 -7.80 8.64
CA ARG A 68 10.87 -8.28 9.33
C ARG A 68 9.89 -9.02 8.42
N GLY A 69 10.27 -9.29 7.17
CA GLY A 69 9.47 -10.03 6.22
C GLY A 69 8.47 -9.19 5.42
N TYR A 70 8.48 -7.87 5.54
CA TYR A 70 7.57 -6.98 4.79
C TYR A 70 7.80 -7.06 3.27
N ALA A 71 9.00 -7.43 2.84
CA ALA A 71 9.31 -7.76 1.45
C ALA A 71 8.53 -8.97 0.91
N ARG A 72 7.81 -9.73 1.75
CA ARG A 72 6.94 -10.84 1.34
C ARG A 72 5.49 -10.41 1.15
N VAL A 73 5.11 -9.22 1.63
CA VAL A 73 3.75 -8.68 1.51
C VAL A 73 3.54 -8.14 0.09
N PRO A 74 2.60 -8.68 -0.71
CA PRO A 74 2.45 -8.33 -2.13
C PRO A 74 2.26 -6.83 -2.38
N THR A 75 1.42 -6.15 -1.59
CA THR A 75 1.17 -4.71 -1.70
C THR A 75 2.40 -3.87 -1.38
N LEU A 76 3.28 -4.34 -0.50
CA LEU A 76 4.54 -3.66 -0.16
C LEU A 76 5.67 -3.99 -1.14
N LYS A 77 5.65 -5.17 -1.77
CA LYS A 77 6.59 -5.51 -2.86
C LYS A 77 6.49 -4.54 -4.02
N LEU A 78 5.29 -4.03 -4.31
CA LEU A 78 5.08 -3.02 -5.34
C LEU A 78 5.98 -1.78 -5.12
N LEU A 79 6.34 -1.48 -3.88
CA LEU A 79 7.19 -0.34 -3.53
C LEU A 79 8.68 -0.59 -3.75
N ILE A 80 9.12 -1.83 -3.58
CA ILE A 80 10.51 -2.22 -3.82
C ILE A 80 10.84 -2.05 -5.31
N GLY A 81 9.88 -2.35 -6.19
CA GLY A 81 10.03 -2.16 -7.65
C GLY A 81 9.90 -0.70 -8.10
N ALA A 82 9.18 0.14 -7.35
CA ALA A 82 8.96 1.55 -7.71
C ALA A 82 10.10 2.48 -7.28
N ALA A 83 10.98 2.05 -6.36
CA ALA A 83 12.14 2.81 -5.89
C ALA A 83 13.42 2.58 -6.71
N ARG A 84 13.34 1.86 -7.84
CA ARG A 84 14.41 1.69 -8.81
C ARG A 84 14.26 2.65 -9.99
#